data_AF-A0A7X0EAW2-F1
#
_entry.id   AF-A0A7X0EAW2-F1
#
_cell.length_a   1.000
_cell.length_b   1.000
_cell.length_c   1.000
_cell.angle_alpha   90.00
_cell.angle_beta   90.00
_cell.angle_gamma   90.00
#
_symmetry.space_group_name_H-M   'P 1'
#
loop_
_entity.id
_entity.type
_entity.pdbx_description
1 polymer ?
#
loop_
_entity_poly.entity_id
_entity_poly.type
_entity_poly.pdbx_seq_one_letter_code
_entity_poly.pdbx_strand_id
1 'polypeptide(L)'
;MSRTAHYPILIATLATGLLAGCAADPSPSQPGSPPQTAKAEPADRGLMCIPVRGMRNTTVIDDRTILVEMQDRTKFTRIDLANRCIGLGTYGFGYVSHNDELCRTDPLTLVGLPVPPVCLIDSMIPIDKAAADALKAQRDAKKRGDAAPAAQGAVD
;
A
#
# COMPACT_ATOMS: atom_id res chain seq x y z
N MET A 1 -6.89 -43.84 6.69
CA MET A 1 -7.80 -44.44 5.70
C MET A 1 -8.24 -43.33 4.75
N SER A 2 -7.43 -43.05 3.72
CA SER A 2 -7.73 -43.32 2.30
C SER A 2 -8.88 -42.44 1.79
N ARG A 3 -8.70 -41.57 0.80
CA ARG A 3 -8.38 -41.96 -0.58
C ARG A 3 -7.58 -40.90 -1.35
N THR A 4 -6.44 -41.36 -1.84
CA THR A 4 -5.75 -40.91 -3.05
C THR A 4 -6.66 -41.07 -4.28
N ALA A 5 -6.64 -40.13 -5.22
CA ALA A 5 -7.07 -40.36 -6.59
C ALA A 5 -6.02 -39.76 -7.55
N HIS A 6 -5.07 -40.60 -7.92
CA HIS A 6 -4.31 -40.51 -9.16
C HIS A 6 -5.19 -41.00 -10.32
N TYR A 7 -4.84 -40.60 -11.55
CA TYR A 7 -4.98 -41.28 -12.85
C TYR A 7 -5.57 -40.36 -13.95
N PRO A 8 -5.27 -40.58 -15.25
CA PRO A 8 -3.94 -40.61 -15.85
C PRO A 8 -3.90 -39.78 -17.16
N ILE A 9 -2.70 -39.68 -17.72
CA ILE A 9 -2.37 -39.25 -19.08
C ILE A 9 -3.01 -40.20 -20.12
N LEU A 10 -3.69 -39.69 -21.16
CA LEU A 10 -3.91 -40.34 -22.47
C LEU A 10 -4.19 -39.28 -23.58
N ILE A 11 -3.20 -38.88 -24.41
CA ILE A 11 -2.80 -39.36 -25.76
C ILE A 11 -3.51 -38.66 -26.97
N ALA A 12 -2.67 -37.92 -27.71
CA ALA A 12 -2.51 -37.73 -29.17
C ALA A 12 -3.71 -37.61 -30.14
N THR A 13 -3.63 -36.60 -31.02
CA THR A 13 -3.69 -36.79 -32.48
C THR A 13 -2.91 -35.70 -33.21
N LEU A 14 -2.02 -36.14 -34.10
CA LEU A 14 -1.26 -35.32 -35.05
C LEU A 14 -2.16 -34.95 -36.24
N ALA A 15 -2.05 -33.70 -36.72
CA ALA A 15 -2.34 -33.37 -38.12
C ALA A 15 -1.39 -32.27 -38.58
N THR A 16 -0.49 -32.68 -39.47
CA THR A 16 0.57 -31.94 -40.14
C THR A 16 -0.01 -30.97 -41.18
N GLY A 17 0.47 -29.73 -41.22
CA GLY A 17 0.20 -28.79 -42.29
C GLY A 17 1.34 -27.78 -42.44
N LEU A 18 2.38 -28.14 -43.20
CA LEU A 18 3.44 -27.24 -43.65
C LEU A 18 2.88 -26.24 -44.66
N LEU A 19 3.26 -24.96 -44.56
CA LEU A 19 3.56 -24.08 -45.70
C LEU A 19 4.36 -22.84 -45.26
N ALA A 20 5.61 -22.80 -45.72
CA ALA A 20 6.38 -21.64 -46.15
C ALA A 20 6.67 -20.47 -45.18
N GLY A 21 7.89 -20.48 -44.62
CA GLY A 21 8.92 -19.49 -44.94
C GLY A 21 8.84 -18.07 -44.34
N CYS A 22 9.64 -17.83 -43.30
CA CYS A 22 10.61 -16.72 -43.26
C CYS A 22 11.73 -17.04 -42.26
N ALA A 23 12.94 -16.58 -42.61
CA ALA A 23 14.19 -16.91 -41.96
C ALA A 23 14.25 -16.53 -40.48
N ALA A 24 15.01 -17.33 -39.73
CA ALA A 24 15.36 -17.10 -38.34
C ALA A 24 16.44 -16.02 -38.20
N ASP A 25 16.27 -15.15 -37.21
CA ASP A 25 17.37 -14.56 -36.45
C ASP A 25 17.19 -14.97 -34.98
N PRO A 26 18.16 -15.69 -34.36
CA PRO A 26 18.11 -16.04 -32.96
C PRO A 26 18.78 -14.95 -32.12
N SER A 27 18.09 -14.43 -31.10
CA SER A 27 18.74 -13.82 -29.94
C SER A 27 17.77 -13.67 -28.75
N PRO A 28 18.33 -13.64 -27.52
CA PRO A 28 17.92 -14.55 -26.46
C PRO A 28 16.91 -13.96 -25.47
N SER A 29 16.36 -14.88 -24.70
CA SER A 29 15.59 -14.76 -23.46
C SER A 29 15.77 -13.47 -22.67
N GLN A 30 14.61 -12.99 -22.18
CA GLN A 30 14.45 -11.99 -21.13
C GLN A 30 15.53 -12.07 -20.04
N PRO A 31 15.93 -10.88 -19.56
CA PRO A 31 16.03 -10.68 -18.12
C PRO A 31 15.23 -9.43 -17.76
N GLY A 32 14.14 -9.64 -17.03
CA GLY A 32 13.53 -8.62 -16.18
C GLY A 32 12.96 -7.42 -16.92
N SER A 33 11.65 -7.24 -16.81
CA SER A 33 11.21 -5.88 -16.52
C SER A 33 12.15 -5.37 -15.42
N PRO A 34 12.83 -4.22 -15.58
CA PRO A 34 13.48 -3.61 -14.44
C PRO A 34 12.42 -3.59 -13.33
N PRO A 35 12.78 -3.83 -12.06
CA PRO A 35 11.90 -3.37 -11.00
C PRO A 35 11.54 -1.94 -11.42
N GLN A 36 10.25 -1.70 -11.64
CA GLN A 36 9.77 -0.33 -11.58
C GLN A 36 10.17 0.04 -10.16
N THR A 37 11.36 0.59 -10.02
CA THR A 37 11.68 1.51 -8.96
C THR A 37 10.58 2.51 -9.16
N ALA A 38 9.50 2.33 -8.39
CA ALA A 38 8.57 3.37 -8.09
C ALA A 38 9.45 4.41 -7.42
N LYS A 39 10.14 5.18 -8.25
CA LYS A 39 10.53 6.53 -7.96
C LYS A 39 9.18 7.09 -7.54
N ALA A 40 8.98 7.25 -6.24
CA ALA A 40 7.87 7.97 -5.69
C ALA A 40 8.03 9.38 -6.27
N GLU A 41 7.53 9.53 -7.50
CA GLU A 41 7.38 10.81 -8.15
C GLU A 41 6.52 11.63 -7.19
N PRO A 42 6.85 12.91 -6.96
CA PRO A 42 6.10 13.70 -6.00
C PRO A 42 4.66 13.68 -6.48
N ALA A 43 3.79 12.96 -5.76
CA ALA A 43 2.39 12.87 -6.09
C ALA A 43 1.90 14.32 -6.14
N ASP A 44 1.57 14.73 -7.36
CA ASP A 44 1.09 16.05 -7.71
C ASP A 44 0.10 16.53 -6.63
N ARG A 45 0.23 17.78 -6.18
CA ARG A 45 -0.59 18.34 -5.08
C ARG A 45 -2.06 18.54 -5.48
N GLY A 46 -2.56 17.78 -6.44
CA GLY A 46 -3.97 17.68 -6.81
C GLY A 46 -4.84 17.15 -5.66
N LEU A 47 -6.15 17.19 -5.91
CA LEU A 47 -7.17 16.56 -5.07
C LEU A 47 -6.95 15.04 -5.12
N MET A 48 -6.15 14.52 -4.18
CA MET A 48 -5.88 13.10 -4.04
C MET A 48 -7.01 12.46 -3.24
N CYS A 49 -7.67 11.47 -3.81
CA CYS A 49 -8.74 10.69 -3.20
C CYS A 49 -8.44 9.19 -3.32
N ILE A 50 -8.80 8.42 -2.30
CA ILE A 50 -8.65 6.94 -2.29
C ILE A 50 -10.01 6.26 -2.07
N PRO A 51 -10.30 5.16 -2.78
CA PRO A 51 -11.60 4.50 -2.69
C PRO A 51 -11.77 3.77 -1.36
N VAL A 52 -12.82 4.11 -0.62
CA VAL A 52 -13.10 3.58 0.74
C VAL A 52 -13.44 2.10 0.70
N ARG A 53 -14.17 1.65 -0.32
CA ARG A 53 -14.51 0.23 -0.48
C ARG A 53 -13.29 -0.67 -0.68
N GLY A 54 -12.19 -0.09 -1.18
CA GLY A 54 -10.92 -0.79 -1.36
C GLY A 54 -10.03 -0.78 -0.11
N MET A 55 -10.38 -0.03 0.93
CA MET A 55 -9.60 0.02 2.17
C MET A 55 -9.80 -1.28 2.96
N ARG A 56 -8.70 -1.95 3.26
CA ARG A 56 -8.72 -3.21 4.01
C ARG A 56 -8.40 -3.02 5.48
N ASN A 57 -7.40 -2.21 5.75
CA ASN A 57 -6.91 -1.97 7.10
C ASN A 57 -6.35 -0.57 7.18
N THR A 58 -6.60 0.09 8.31
CA THR A 58 -6.09 1.43 8.57
C THR A 58 -5.39 1.44 9.91
N THR A 59 -4.12 1.79 9.89
CA THR A 59 -3.23 1.74 11.04
C THR A 59 -2.79 3.15 11.39
N VAL A 60 -3.08 3.59 12.61
CA VAL A 60 -2.49 4.82 13.14
C VAL A 60 -1.03 4.56 13.51
N ILE A 61 -0.12 5.33 12.95
CA ILE A 61 1.32 5.25 13.23
C ILE A 61 1.66 6.19 14.40
N ASP A 62 1.14 7.41 14.36
CA ASP A 62 1.22 8.41 15.42
C ASP A 62 0.11 9.48 15.26
N ASP A 63 0.16 10.55 16.05
CA ASP A 63 -0.81 11.65 16.03
C ASP A 63 -0.77 12.52 14.75
N ARG A 64 0.05 12.19 13.75
CA ARG A 64 0.11 12.87 12.44
C ARG A 64 0.05 11.94 11.26
N THR A 65 0.26 10.64 11.46
CA THR A 65 0.52 9.71 10.37
C THR A 65 -0.41 8.52 10.46
N ILE A 66 -1.16 8.28 9.39
CA ILE A 66 -2.06 7.14 9.23
C ILE A 66 -1.59 6.34 8.00
N LEU A 67 -1.57 5.03 8.12
CA LEU A 67 -1.26 4.11 7.03
C LEU A 67 -2.53 3.36 6.62
N VAL A 68 -2.91 3.49 5.36
CA VAL A 68 -4.00 2.73 4.75
C VAL A 68 -3.44 1.63 3.88
N GLU A 69 -3.90 0.41 4.11
CA GLU A 69 -3.63 -0.77 3.28
C GLU A 69 -4.88 -1.09 2.45
N MET A 70 -4.70 -1.24 1.14
CA MET A 70 -5.79 -1.57 0.22
C MET A 70 -6.03 -3.09 0.15
N GLN A 71 -7.16 -3.49 -0.43
CA GLN A 71 -7.65 -4.88 -0.44
C GLN A 71 -6.65 -5.89 -1.02
N ASP A 72 -5.88 -5.48 -2.02
CA ASP A 72 -4.83 -6.26 -2.69
C ASP A 72 -3.57 -6.49 -1.84
N ARG A 73 -3.44 -5.82 -0.69
CA ARG A 73 -2.25 -5.83 0.21
C ARG A 73 -0.94 -5.43 -0.47
N THR A 74 -1.01 -4.86 -1.67
CA THR A 74 0.15 -4.42 -2.44
C THR A 74 0.17 -2.91 -2.60
N LYS A 75 -0.99 -2.25 -2.44
CA LYS A 75 -1.10 -0.79 -2.44
C LYS A 75 -1.24 -0.26 -1.02
N PHE A 76 -0.41 0.72 -0.71
CA PHE A 76 -0.39 1.40 0.58
C PHE A 76 -0.46 2.91 0.35
N THR A 77 -1.18 3.61 1.20
CA THR A 77 -1.25 5.08 1.20
C THR A 77 -0.90 5.58 2.60
N ARG A 78 0.10 6.46 2.68
CA ARG A 78 0.37 7.24 3.89
C ARG A 78 -0.47 8.51 3.85
N ILE A 79 -1.25 8.74 4.89
CA ILE A 79 -2.00 9.97 5.10
C ILE A 79 -1.27 10.76 6.17
N ASP A 80 -0.78 11.94 5.81
CA ASP A 80 -0.15 12.87 6.74
C ASP A 80 -1.17 13.97 7.09
N LEU A 81 -1.29 14.30 8.37
CA LEU A 81 -2.21 15.30 8.89
C LEU A 81 -1.55 16.67 8.99
N ALA A 82 -2.31 17.72 8.71
CA ALA A 82 -1.81 19.11 8.71
C ALA A 82 -1.30 19.57 10.08
N ASN A 83 -1.90 19.04 11.14
CA ASN A 83 -1.51 19.32 12.51
C ASN A 83 -1.48 18.04 13.33
N ARG A 84 -0.89 18.10 14.54
CA ARG A 84 -1.03 16.98 15.48
C ARG A 84 -2.50 16.82 15.85
N CYS A 85 -3.01 15.64 15.61
CA CYS A 85 -4.31 15.15 15.98
C CYS A 85 -4.18 14.41 17.32
N ILE A 86 -4.16 15.17 18.43
CA ILE A 86 -3.83 14.63 19.75
C ILE A 86 -4.85 13.55 20.14
N GLY A 87 -4.35 12.36 20.49
CA GLY A 87 -5.18 11.23 20.91
C GLY A 87 -5.60 10.31 19.76
N LEU A 88 -5.18 10.59 18.53
CA LEU A 88 -5.48 9.75 17.36
C LEU A 88 -5.07 8.29 17.57
N GLY A 89 -3.89 8.05 18.14
CA GLY A 89 -3.42 6.69 18.44
C GLY A 89 -4.23 5.95 19.52
N THR A 90 -4.91 6.68 20.39
CA THR A 90 -5.68 6.13 21.52
C THR A 90 -7.13 5.88 21.14
N TYR A 91 -7.74 6.85 20.46
CA TYR A 91 -9.17 6.85 20.17
C TYR A 91 -9.49 6.31 18.77
N GLY A 92 -8.54 6.39 17.84
CA GLY A 92 -8.80 6.17 16.42
C GLY A 92 -9.56 7.34 15.80
N PHE A 93 -10.06 7.13 14.60
CA PHE A 93 -10.76 8.17 13.85
C PHE A 93 -11.87 7.59 12.96
N GLY A 94 -12.82 8.44 12.62
CA GLY A 94 -13.83 8.25 11.60
C GLY A 94 -13.66 9.28 10.49
N TYR A 95 -14.36 9.05 9.39
CA TYR A 95 -14.41 9.94 8.24
C TYR A 95 -15.76 9.81 7.55
N VAL A 96 -16.13 10.85 6.81
CA VAL A 96 -17.29 10.82 5.91
C VAL A 96 -16.75 10.73 4.51
N SER A 97 -17.16 9.70 3.77
CA SER A 97 -16.78 9.55 2.37
C SER A 97 -17.71 10.33 1.47
N HIS A 98 -17.14 10.95 0.44
CA HIS A 98 -17.89 11.54 -0.66
C HIS A 98 -17.64 10.70 -1.91
N ASN A 99 -18.71 10.31 -2.62
CA ASN A 99 -18.62 9.45 -3.80
C ASN A 99 -17.88 8.11 -3.57
N ASP A 100 -18.02 7.50 -2.40
CA ASP A 100 -17.28 6.28 -1.99
C ASP A 100 -15.75 6.45 -1.89
N GLU A 101 -15.26 7.70 -1.81
CA GLU A 101 -13.84 8.03 -1.69
C GLU A 101 -13.55 8.83 -0.41
N LEU A 102 -12.30 8.72 0.06
CA LEU A 102 -11.72 9.58 1.08
C LEU A 102 -10.72 10.50 0.39
N CYS A 103 -11.01 11.78 0.36
CA CYS A 103 -10.22 12.82 -0.27
C CYS A 103 -9.37 13.58 0.74
N ARG A 104 -8.28 14.20 0.26
CA ARG A 104 -7.43 15.10 1.05
C ARG A 104 -8.21 16.25 1.71
N THR A 105 -9.32 16.68 1.11
CA THR A 105 -10.16 17.75 1.65
C THR A 105 -11.15 17.28 2.71
N ASP A 106 -11.31 15.96 2.88
CA ASP A 106 -12.27 15.42 3.82
C ASP A 106 -11.72 15.52 5.26
N PRO A 107 -12.55 15.94 6.22
CA PRO A 107 -12.16 15.97 7.63
C PRO A 107 -12.15 14.55 8.22
N LEU A 108 -11.14 14.27 9.04
CA LEU A 108 -11.16 13.13 9.96
C LEU A 108 -11.67 13.59 11.32
N THR A 109 -12.45 12.76 12.00
CA THR A 109 -12.95 13.03 13.35
C THR A 109 -12.45 11.98 14.31
N LEU A 110 -11.96 12.37 15.49
CA LEU A 110 -11.71 11.39 16.55
C LEU A 110 -13.02 10.72 16.96
N VAL A 111 -12.97 9.45 17.35
CA VAL A 111 -14.15 8.72 17.82
C VAL A 111 -14.11 8.52 19.33
N GLY A 112 -15.26 8.26 19.95
CA GLY A 112 -15.33 7.97 21.39
C GLY A 112 -15.18 9.18 22.33
N LEU A 113 -15.28 10.41 21.81
CA LEU A 113 -15.28 11.65 22.61
C LEU A 113 -16.64 12.36 22.49
N PRO A 114 -17.16 13.01 23.55
CA PRO A 114 -18.42 13.76 23.51
C PRO A 114 -18.41 14.90 22.48
N VAL A 115 -17.25 15.55 22.32
CA VAL A 115 -17.00 16.57 21.31
C VAL A 115 -15.72 16.16 20.57
N PRO A 116 -15.84 15.49 19.43
CA PRO A 116 -14.68 14.95 18.74
C PRO A 116 -13.89 16.07 18.05
N PRO A 117 -12.56 16.19 18.28
CA PRO A 117 -11.73 17.10 17.52
C PRO A 117 -11.68 16.66 16.04
N VAL A 118 -11.59 17.66 15.16
CA VAL A 118 -11.43 17.48 13.72
C VAL A 118 -9.95 17.56 13.36
N CYS A 119 -9.51 16.63 12.52
CA CYS A 119 -8.14 16.54 12.03
C CYS A 119 -8.13 16.63 10.51
N LEU A 120 -7.39 17.60 10.00
CA LEU A 120 -7.30 17.87 8.57
C LEU A 120 -6.18 17.06 7.94
N ILE A 121 -6.45 16.49 6.77
CA ILE A 121 -5.46 15.79 5.96
C ILE A 121 -4.61 16.84 5.21
N ASP A 122 -3.30 16.72 5.30
CA ASP A 122 -2.35 17.54 4.54
C ASP A 122 -1.99 16.88 3.22
N SER A 123 -1.64 15.60 3.26
CA SER A 123 -1.26 14.85 2.08
C SER A 123 -1.64 13.37 2.17
N MET A 124 -1.78 12.76 1.00
CA MET A 124 -2.09 11.36 0.83
C MET A 124 -1.15 10.82 -0.24
N ILE A 125 -0.20 10.00 0.18
CA ILE A 125 0.97 9.63 -0.62
C ILE A 125 0.95 8.12 -0.82
N PRO A 126 0.83 7.62 -2.06
CA PRO A 126 1.05 6.21 -2.35
C PRO A 126 2.48 5.84 -1.97
N ILE A 127 2.65 4.77 -1.20
CA ILE A 127 3.96 4.25 -0.81
C ILE A 127 4.06 2.77 -1.16
N ASP A 128 5.29 2.29 -1.33
CA ASP A 128 5.54 0.88 -1.49
C ASP A 128 5.41 0.12 -0.15
N LYS A 129 5.41 -1.22 -0.25
CA LYS A 129 5.30 -2.11 0.90
C LYS A 129 6.45 -1.93 1.90
N ALA A 130 7.68 -1.68 1.43
CA ALA A 130 8.84 -1.56 2.30
C ALA A 130 8.72 -0.31 3.18
N ALA A 131 8.30 0.81 2.61
CA ALA A 131 7.99 2.04 3.35
C ALA A 131 6.83 1.83 4.35
N ALA A 132 5.79 1.10 3.95
CA ALA A 132 4.67 0.77 4.84
C ALA A 132 5.11 -0.10 6.04
N ASP A 133 5.98 -1.09 5.80
CA ASP A 133 6.55 -1.94 6.84
C ASP A 133 7.48 -1.14 7.78
N ALA A 134 8.24 -0.19 7.25
CA ALA A 134 9.07 0.72 8.05
C ALA A 134 8.22 1.61 8.98
N LEU A 135 7.07 2.12 8.52
CA LEU A 135 6.16 2.91 9.37
C LEU A 135 5.57 2.05 10.51
N LYS A 136 5.15 0.82 10.20
CA LYS A 136 4.65 -0.12 11.21
C LYS A 136 5.73 -0.46 12.25
N ALA A 137 6.97 -0.69 11.80
CA ALA A 137 8.09 -0.94 12.69
C ALA A 137 8.39 0.25 13.61
N GLN A 138 8.31 1.49 13.10
CA GLN A 138 8.47 2.71 13.90
C GLN A 138 7.40 2.81 15.00
N ARG A 139 6.13 2.57 14.66
CA ARG A 139 5.04 2.51 15.65
C ARG A 139 5.34 1.48 16.73
N ASP A 140 5.79 0.30 16.35
CA ASP A 140 6.06 -0.79 17.29
C ASP A 140 7.26 -0.50 18.19
N ALA A 141 8.32 0.10 17.66
CA ALA A 141 9.46 0.57 18.45
C ALA A 141 9.04 1.64 19.46
N LYS A 142 8.26 2.65 19.01
CA LYS A 142 7.71 3.69 19.90
C LYS A 142 6.83 3.10 20.99
N LYS A 143 6.00 2.09 20.66
CA LYS A 143 5.15 1.39 21.62
C LYS A 143 5.96 0.62 22.66
N ARG A 144 7.11 0.07 22.30
CA ARG A 144 8.02 -0.64 23.22
C ARG A 144 8.86 0.30 24.10
N GLY A 145 8.87 1.61 23.81
CA GLY A 145 9.73 2.57 24.50
C GLY A 145 11.19 2.50 24.03
N ASP A 146 11.44 1.90 22.87
CA ASP A 146 12.75 1.92 22.24
C ASP A 146 13.02 3.37 21.80
N ALA A 147 14.07 4.01 22.34
CA ALA A 147 14.49 5.33 21.87
C ALA A 147 14.75 5.24 20.37
N ALA A 148 14.08 6.08 19.57
CA ALA A 148 14.22 6.08 18.12
C ALA A 148 15.72 6.11 17.75
N PRO A 149 16.21 5.21 16.86
CA PRO A 149 17.57 5.34 16.38
C PRO A 149 17.67 6.70 15.69
N ALA A 150 18.51 7.58 16.25
CA ALA A 150 18.93 8.78 15.57
C ALA A 150 19.42 8.33 14.18
N ALA A 151 18.82 8.90 13.13
CA ALA A 151 19.29 8.71 11.77
C ALA A 151 20.80 9.00 11.78
N GLN A 152 21.60 7.95 11.64
CA GLN A 152 23.04 8.08 11.48
C GLN A 152 23.25 8.73 10.12
N GLY A 153 23.44 10.05 10.16
CA GLY A 153 23.95 10.81 9.04
C GLY A 153 25.32 10.28 8.68
N ALA A 154 25.40 9.65 7.52
CA ALA A 154 26.63 9.57 6.75
C ALA A 154 26.91 10.94 6.15
N VAL A 155 28.09 11.50 6.38
CA VAL A 155 28.95 12.15 5.38
C VAL A 155 30.34 12.38 5.99
N ASP A 156 31.34 11.91 5.25
CA ASP A 156 32.81 12.08 5.27
C ASP A 156 33.57 12.52 6.54
#